data_AF-A0A550HB83-F1
#
_entry.id   AF-A0A550HB83-F1
#
_cell.length_a   1.000
_cell.length_b   1.000
_cell.length_c   1.000
_cell.angle_alpha   90.00
_cell.angle_beta   90.00
_cell.angle_gamma   90.00
#
_symmetry.space_group_name_H-M   'P 1'
#
loop_
_entity.id
_entity.type
_entity.pdbx_description
1 polymer ?
#
loop_
_entity_poly.entity_id
_entity_poly.type
_entity_poly.pdbx_seq_one_letter_code
_entity_poly.pdbx_strand_id
1 'polypeptide(L)' 'MSSNPGEDLRKVQVTGGSTFIISLPKAWVEQMGLQRGSVIRISQKDDLTLCLTPEGADTPESQR' A
#
# COMPACT_ATOMS: atom_id res chain seq x y z
N MET A 1 -0.43 13.92 -20.73
CA MET A 1 -0.49 12.58 -20.11
C MET A 1 -0.94 12.79 -18.68
N SER A 2 -2.24 12.79 -18.46
CA SER A 2 -2.83 13.07 -17.16
C SER A 2 -2.89 11.75 -16.40
N SER A 3 -1.98 11.55 -15.45
CA SER A 3 -2.11 10.47 -14.47
C SER A 3 -3.37 10.72 -13.66
N ASN A 4 -4.33 9.82 -13.75
CA ASN A 4 -5.49 9.81 -12.88
C ASN A 4 -4.96 9.67 -11.44
N PRO A 5 -5.36 10.51 -10.46
CA PRO A 5 -4.76 10.51 -9.11
C PRO A 5 -4.98 9.22 -8.30
N GLY A 6 -5.66 8.21 -8.85
CA GLY A 6 -5.93 6.92 -8.19
C GLY A 6 -5.17 5.71 -8.72
N GLU A 7 -4.43 5.80 -9.83
CA GLU A 7 -3.74 4.64 -10.41
C GLU A 7 -2.25 4.92 -10.64
N ASP A 8 -1.41 4.05 -10.07
CA ASP A 8 0.05 4.08 -10.19
C ASP A 8 0.53 2.67 -10.56
N LEU A 9 1.26 2.55 -11.67
CA LEU A 9 1.79 1.27 -12.14
C LEU A 9 3.20 1.05 -11.62
N ARG A 10 3.37 -0.03 -10.86
CA ARG A 10 4.65 -0.42 -10.26
C ARG A 10 5.05 -1.80 -10.77
N LYS A 11 6.34 -1.98 -11.04
CA LYS A 11 6.89 -3.30 -11.35
C LYS A 11 7.10 -4.08 -10.05
N VAL A 12 6.76 -5.36 -10.07
CA VAL A 12 7.15 -6.28 -9.00
C VAL A 12 8.66 -6.49 -9.08
N GLN A 13 9.32 -6.40 -7.94
CA GLN A 13 10.73 -6.70 -7.77
C GLN A 13 10.89 -8.05 -7.06
N VAL A 14 12.01 -8.73 -7.30
CA VAL A 14 12.33 -10.00 -6.63
C VAL A 14 13.58 -9.80 -5.79
N THR A 15 13.54 -10.24 -4.54
CA THR A 15 14.70 -10.28 -3.64
C THR A 15 14.81 -11.65 -2.98
N GLY A 16 16.03 -12.11 -2.73
CA GLY A 16 16.28 -13.39 -2.06
C GLY A 16 15.69 -14.63 -2.75
N GLY A 17 15.41 -14.55 -4.05
CA GLY A 17 14.90 -15.65 -4.90
C GLY A 17 13.43 -16.06 -4.68
N SER A 18 12.85 -15.78 -3.51
CA SER A 18 11.49 -16.21 -3.15
C SER A 18 10.57 -15.08 -2.65
N THR A 19 11.11 -13.89 -2.45
CA THR A 19 10.33 -12.75 -1.94
C THR A 19 10.07 -11.75 -3.05
N PHE A 20 8.81 -11.41 -3.25
CA PHE A 20 8.38 -10.37 -4.17
C PHE A 20 8.11 -9.07 -3.41
N ILE A 21 8.48 -7.95 -3.99
CA ILE A 21 8.32 -6.61 -3.42
C ILE A 21 7.61 -5.70 -4.42
N ILE A 22 6.66 -4.90 -3.94
CA ILE A 22 6.08 -3.78 -4.67
C ILE A 22 6.36 -2.50 -3.88
N SER A 23 6.82 -1.45 -4.55
CA SER A 23 6.97 -0.15 -3.92
C SER A 23 5.62 0.53 -3.80
N LEU A 24 5.28 0.98 -2.59
CA LEU A 24 4.05 1.74 -2.35
C LEU A 24 4.18 3.17 -2.90
N PRO A 25 3.09 3.78 -3.40
CA PRO A 25 3.11 5.17 -3.85
C PRO A 25 3.49 6.11 -2.70
N LYS A 26 4.52 6.94 -2.91
CA LYS A 26 5.03 7.85 -1.87
C LYS A 26 3.94 8.76 -1.28
N ALA A 27 3.12 9.36 -2.14
CA ALA A 27 2.03 10.24 -1.71
C ALA A 27 1.01 9.53 -0.81
N TRP A 28 0.70 8.25 -1.11
CA TRP A 28 -0.21 7.45 -0.29
C TRP A 28 0.40 7.13 1.09
N VAL A 29 1.69 6.75 1.12
CA VAL A 29 2.43 6.50 2.36
C VAL A 29 2.43 7.74 3.26
N GLU A 30 2.73 8.91 2.69
CA GLU A 30 2.73 10.19 3.42
C GLU A 30 1.34 10.59 3.89
N GLN A 31 0.32 10.44 3.04
CA GLN A 31 -1.08 10.73 3.39
C GLN A 31 -1.58 9.86 4.55
N MET A 32 -1.14 8.61 4.62
CA MET A 32 -1.51 7.66 5.67
C MET A 32 -0.60 7.76 6.91
N GLY A 33 0.35 8.70 6.96
CA GLY A 33 1.27 8.87 8.09
C GLY A 33 2.16 7.64 8.35
N LEU A 34 2.41 6.83 7.32
CA LEU A 34 3.17 5.60 7.45
C LEU A 34 4.67 5.87 7.57
N GLN A 35 5.34 5.15 8.47
CA GLN A 35 6.76 5.28 8.73
C GLN A 35 7.45 3.91 8.70
N ARG A 36 8.78 3.91 8.83
CA ARG A 36 9.55 2.67 8.92
C ARG A 36 9.05 1.85 10.10
N GLY A 37 8.67 0.59 9.84
CA GLY A 37 8.12 -0.31 10.85
C GLY A 37 6.61 -0.27 10.98
N SER A 38 5.90 0.64 10.30
CA SER A 38 4.45 0.57 10.17
C SER A 38 4.02 -0.76 9.53
N VAL A 39 2.92 -1.31 10.03
CA VAL A 39 2.36 -2.57 9.55
C VAL A 39 1.22 -2.29 8.58
N ILE A 40 1.15 -3.06 7.50
CA ILE A 40 0.05 -3.01 6.54
C ILE A 40 -0.56 -4.40 6.47
N ARG A 41 -1.86 -4.48 6.69
CA ARG A 41 -2.64 -5.68 6.44
C ARG A 41 -2.87 -5.82 4.94
N ILE A 42 -2.56 -6.99 4.41
CA ILE A 42 -2.85 -7.35 3.02
C ILE A 42 -3.94 -8.41 3.05
N SER A 43 -5.06 -8.13 2.38
CA SER A 43 -6.18 -9.07 2.22
C SER A 43 -6.45 -9.28 0.74
N GLN A 44 -6.71 -10.53 0.35
CA GLN A 44 -7.08 -10.87 -1.02
C GLN A 44 -8.60 -11.02 -1.08
N LYS A 45 -9.23 -10.38 -2.07
CA LYS A 45 -10.63 -10.55 -2.40
C LYS A 45 -10.85 -11.72 -3.37
N ASP A 46 -12.10 -12.13 -3.54
CA ASP A 46 -12.47 -13.24 -4.42
C ASP A 46 -12.11 -12.98 -5.90
N ASP A 47 -12.07 -11.72 -6.31
CA ASP A 47 -11.67 -11.27 -7.65
C ASP A 47 -10.13 -11.18 -7.84
N LEU A 48 -9.36 -11.71 -6.88
CA LEU A 48 -7.89 -11.67 -6.82
C LEU A 48 -7.30 -10.28 -6.56
N THR A 49 -8.12 -9.26 -6.30
CA THR A 49 -7.63 -7.95 -5.90
C THR A 49 -6.95 -8.04 -4.52
N LEU A 50 -5.76 -7.46 -4.41
CA LEU A 50 -5.12 -7.23 -3.12
C LEU A 50 -5.54 -5.88 -2.55
N CYS A 51 -6.14 -5.89 -1.37
CA CYS A 51 -6.46 -4.70 -0.59
C CYS A 51 -5.44 -4.52 0.53
N LEU A 52 -4.80 -3.34 0.52
CA LEU A 52 -3.82 -2.95 1.52
C LEU A 52 -4.48 -1.97 2.50
N THR A 53 -4.42 -2.30 3.79
CA THR A 53 -4.99 -1.47 4.85
C THR A 53 -3.92 -1.20 5.89
N PRO A 54 -3.53 0.06 6.12
CA PRO A 54 -2.66 0.41 7.23
C PRO A 54 -3.19 -0.10 8.57
N GLU A 55 -2.35 -0.75 9.37
CA GLU A 55 -2.67 -1.11 10.74
C GLU A 55 -2.14 -0.02 11.69
N GLY A 56 -3.04 0.59 12.46
CA GLY A 56 -2.67 1.65 13.41
C GLY A 56 -2.19 2.94 12.77
N ALA A 57 -2.47 3.17 11.48
CA ALA A 57 -2.38 4.52 10.94
C ALA A 57 -3.47 5.37 11.59
N ASP A 58 -3.10 6.58 12.00
CA ASP A 58 -4.04 7.63 12.41
C ASP A 58 -4.81 8.11 11.17
N THR A 59 -5.64 7.24 10.59
CA THR A 59 -6.65 7.68 9.65
C THR A 59 -7.67 8.51 10.43
N PRO A 60 -8.13 9.65 9.88
CA PRO A 60 -9.13 10.50 10.54
C PRO A 60 -10.44 9.79 10.92
N GLU A 61 -10.65 8.58 10.41
CA GLU A 61 -11.82 7.73 10.65
C GLU A 61 -11.69 6.84 11.90
N SER A 62 -10.46 6.52 12.36
CA SER A 62 -10.26 5.72 13.58
C SER A 62 -10.50 6.50 14.88
N GLN A 63 -10.87 7.79 14.80
CA GLN A 63 -11.24 8.65 15.92
C GLN A 63 -12.74 9.00 15.96
N ARG A 64 -13.60 8.32 15.18
CA ARG A 64 -15.07 8.49 15.27
C ARG A 64 -15.77 7.31 15.92
#